data_AF-A0AAD9DWQ4-F1
#
_entry.id   AF-A0AAD9DWQ4-F1
#
_cell.length_a   1.000
_cell.length_b   1.000
_cell.length_c   1.000
_cell.angle_alpha   90.00
_cell.angle_beta   90.00
_cell.angle_gamma   90.00
#
_symmetry.space_group_name_H-M   'P 1'
#
loop_
_entity.id
_entity.type
_entity.pdbx_description
1 polymer ?
#
loop_
_entity_poly.entity_id
_entity_poly.type
_entity_poly.pdbx_seq_one_letter_code
_entity_poly.pdbx_strand_id
1 'polypeptide(L)'
;MMFNSTTLLKLSHKATLKRSEWWDNGALPLWITAQNQGLKTASYFYPGGGVSYAGQSVNRSLVETFGHPDDNETEWREKIDTVMGWYTKDDFDFVTLYYGEPDNVGHRVGPETPQRKKIIEQIDRTIGYLTESIQKNSLTDHLNVIITSDHGMTTIKKSPEVEEIKLSNYINFKNLSHFELLDYGGFGMLRPRKGKEQEVFDALKHAHPNLTVYKKEDIPEHFHIAKNSRIQDLVLIGDLGFNLNSRYIFYVNKGDHSFSNQEMDMKVIFRAFGPDFKKNVLAEPFDSVSIYPLMCKLLGVKPAPNNGSLSDTEVMLVNDIGAGGNAGRMQMSISLFTTTILILAVI
;
A
#
# COMPACT_ATOMS: atom_id res chain seq x y z
N MET A 1 -3.23 -6.39 8.73
CA MET A 1 -4.06 -6.92 9.85
C MET A 1 -3.67 -6.21 11.15
N MET A 2 -4.60 -5.71 11.95
CA MET A 2 -4.31 -5.23 13.31
C MET A 2 -4.20 -6.42 14.28
N PHE A 3 -3.24 -6.34 15.19
CA PHE A 3 -3.11 -7.30 16.28
C PHE A 3 -2.58 -6.65 17.56
N ASN A 4 -2.77 -7.34 18.68
CA ASN A 4 -2.13 -7.04 19.96
C ASN A 4 -1.60 -8.34 20.56
N SER A 5 -0.28 -8.48 20.63
CA SER A 5 0.35 -9.71 21.09
C SER A 5 0.31 -9.93 22.61
N THR A 6 -0.19 -8.97 23.38
CA THR A 6 -0.39 -9.09 24.83
C THR A 6 -1.81 -9.54 25.16
N THR A 7 -2.82 -8.99 24.48
CA THR A 7 -4.23 -9.42 24.63
C THR A 7 -4.61 -10.57 23.70
N LEU A 8 -3.71 -10.97 22.80
CA LEU A 8 -3.90 -11.98 21.76
C LEU A 8 -4.97 -11.60 20.71
N LEU A 9 -5.38 -10.34 20.67
CA LEU A 9 -6.33 -9.84 19.68
C LEU A 9 -5.74 -9.89 18.27
N LYS A 10 -6.54 -10.37 17.32
CA LYS A 10 -6.30 -10.24 15.87
C LYS A 10 -7.58 -9.77 15.21
N LEU A 11 -7.51 -8.74 14.38
CA LEU A 11 -8.64 -8.18 13.65
C LEU A 11 -8.38 -8.25 12.16
N SER A 12 -9.34 -8.75 11.37
CA SER A 12 -9.23 -8.82 9.91
C SER A 12 -8.86 -7.47 9.27
N HIS A 13 -8.38 -7.50 8.02
CA HIS A 13 -8.06 -6.28 7.27
C HIS A 13 -9.21 -5.28 7.30
N LYS A 14 -10.43 -5.68 6.91
CA LYS A 14 -11.61 -4.79 6.88
C LYS A 14 -11.98 -4.23 8.26
N ALA A 15 -11.83 -5.01 9.34
CA ALA A 15 -12.03 -4.51 10.70
C ALA A 15 -10.94 -3.50 11.12
N THR A 16 -9.71 -3.68 10.64
CA THR A 16 -8.57 -2.79 10.91
C THR A 16 -8.75 -1.40 10.29
N LEU A 17 -9.45 -1.30 9.14
CA LEU A 17 -9.68 -0.03 8.42
C LEU A 17 -10.39 1.05 9.26
N LYS A 18 -10.99 0.69 10.40
CA LYS A 18 -11.75 1.58 11.29
C LYS A 18 -11.11 1.74 12.68
N ARG A 19 -9.84 1.37 12.86
CA ARG A 19 -9.14 1.37 14.16
C ARG A 19 -8.05 2.42 14.23
N SER A 20 -8.38 3.64 14.66
CA SER A 20 -7.41 4.75 14.73
C SER A 20 -6.14 4.37 15.50
N GLU A 21 -6.24 3.61 16.59
CA GLU A 21 -5.10 3.15 17.40
C GLU A 21 -4.09 2.30 16.62
N TRP A 22 -4.48 1.72 15.48
CA TRP A 22 -3.58 1.00 14.60
C TRP A 22 -2.79 1.95 13.70
N TRP A 23 -3.47 2.92 13.08
CA TRP A 23 -2.88 3.80 12.07
C TRP A 23 -2.23 5.04 12.67
N ASP A 24 -2.83 5.62 13.70
CA ASP A 24 -2.34 6.78 14.44
C ASP A 24 -1.25 6.36 15.44
N ASN A 25 -0.04 6.12 14.91
CA ASN A 25 1.11 5.68 15.69
C ASN A 25 2.24 6.72 15.77
N GLY A 26 1.95 7.98 15.42
CA GLY A 26 2.91 9.09 15.38
C GLY A 26 3.33 9.52 13.97
N ALA A 27 2.91 8.81 12.92
CA ALA A 27 3.07 9.22 11.53
C ALA A 27 1.80 9.91 10.99
N LEU A 28 1.97 11.00 10.24
CA LEU A 28 0.87 11.67 9.56
C LEU A 28 0.80 11.23 8.09
N PRO A 29 -0.35 10.74 7.60
CA PRO A 29 -0.54 10.47 6.18
C PRO A 29 -0.64 11.78 5.38
N LEU A 30 -0.54 11.66 4.05
CA LEU A 30 -0.54 12.82 3.16
C LEU A 30 -1.81 13.67 3.27
N TRP A 31 -2.99 13.05 3.37
CA TRP A 31 -4.26 13.80 3.49
C TRP A 31 -4.28 14.71 4.72
N ILE A 32 -3.73 14.28 5.86
CA ILE A 32 -3.60 15.13 7.04
C ILE A 32 -2.51 16.19 6.86
N THR A 33 -1.37 15.82 6.26
CA THR A 33 -0.27 16.76 5.96
C THR A 33 -0.75 17.93 5.09
N ALA A 34 -1.54 17.64 4.06
CA ALA A 34 -2.10 18.61 3.14
C ALA A 34 -3.22 19.43 3.79
N GLN A 35 -4.12 18.81 4.56
CA GLN A 35 -5.15 19.52 5.34
C GLN A 35 -4.57 20.55 6.31
N ASN A 36 -3.46 20.21 6.97
CA ASN A 36 -2.79 21.13 7.88
C ASN A 36 -2.16 22.34 7.16
N GLN A 37 -2.14 22.32 5.84
CA GLN A 37 -1.61 23.37 4.97
C GLN A 37 -2.69 23.99 4.08
N GLY A 38 -3.96 23.81 4.45
CA GLY A 38 -5.09 24.51 3.84
C GLY A 38 -5.76 23.79 2.67
N LEU A 39 -5.30 22.59 2.30
CA LEU A 39 -5.91 21.80 1.23
C LEU A 39 -7.06 20.92 1.74
N LYS A 40 -8.03 20.66 0.90
CA LYS A 40 -9.16 19.77 1.13
C LYS A 40 -8.89 18.41 0.52
N THR A 41 -9.00 17.34 1.31
CA THR A 41 -8.59 16.00 0.88
C THR A 41 -9.67 14.95 1.10
N ALA A 42 -9.75 13.97 0.21
CA ALA A 42 -10.68 12.86 0.30
C ALA A 42 -10.02 11.49 0.15
N SER A 43 -10.65 10.47 0.71
CA SER A 43 -10.27 9.08 0.55
C SER A 43 -11.46 8.24 0.12
N TYR A 44 -11.32 7.53 -1.00
CA TYR A 44 -12.26 6.53 -1.47
C TYR A 44 -11.63 5.13 -1.30
N PHE A 45 -12.12 4.40 -0.30
CA PHE A 45 -11.72 3.04 0.09
C PHE A 45 -10.26 2.84 0.49
N TYR A 46 -9.43 3.88 0.41
CA TYR A 46 -8.00 3.79 0.70
C TYR A 46 -7.74 3.35 2.15
N PRO A 47 -6.86 2.35 2.38
CA PRO A 47 -6.54 1.90 3.72
C PRO A 47 -6.01 3.01 4.62
N GLY A 48 -6.61 3.16 5.81
CA GLY A 48 -6.27 4.22 6.75
C GLY A 48 -6.96 5.57 6.48
N GLY A 49 -7.74 5.72 5.41
CA GLY A 49 -8.58 6.90 5.18
C GLY A 49 -9.85 6.95 6.05
N GLY A 50 -10.23 5.83 6.66
CA GLY A 50 -11.44 5.68 7.48
C GLY A 50 -11.27 6.00 8.97
N VAL A 51 -10.14 6.57 9.38
CA VAL A 51 -9.77 6.78 10.79
C VAL A 51 -9.33 8.22 11.06
N SER A 52 -9.07 8.52 12.32
CA SER A 52 -8.52 9.81 12.76
C SER A 52 -7.04 9.68 13.09
N TYR A 53 -6.26 10.72 12.81
CA TYR A 53 -4.85 10.86 13.17
C TYR A 53 -4.71 12.14 14.00
N ALA A 54 -4.16 12.03 15.22
CA ALA A 54 -4.11 13.13 16.18
C ALA A 54 -5.47 13.83 16.39
N GLY A 55 -6.56 13.06 16.37
CA GLY A 55 -7.94 13.56 16.50
C GLY A 55 -8.54 14.19 15.24
N GLN A 56 -7.81 14.27 14.13
CA GLN A 56 -8.28 14.81 12.85
C GLN A 56 -8.58 13.70 11.84
N SER A 57 -9.73 13.78 11.18
CA SER A 57 -10.10 12.89 10.07
C SER A 57 -9.89 13.57 8.71
N VAL A 58 -9.81 12.76 7.67
CA VAL A 58 -9.87 13.23 6.28
C VAL A 58 -11.19 13.99 6.03
N ASN A 59 -11.19 15.05 5.21
CA ASN A 59 -12.39 15.88 5.01
C ASN A 59 -13.57 15.08 4.43
N ARG A 60 -13.28 14.05 3.62
CA ARG A 60 -14.30 13.10 3.15
C ARG A 60 -13.70 11.70 3.06
N SER A 61 -14.41 10.72 3.59
CA SER A 61 -13.99 9.32 3.56
C SER A 61 -15.16 8.43 3.16
N LEU A 62 -14.91 7.54 2.21
CA LEU A 62 -15.72 6.36 1.98
C LEU A 62 -14.88 5.15 2.35
N VAL A 63 -15.42 4.30 3.22
CA VAL A 63 -14.77 3.06 3.67
C VAL A 63 -15.57 1.90 3.16
N GLU A 64 -14.85 0.94 2.59
CA GLU A 64 -15.45 -0.25 2.04
C GLU A 64 -16.20 -1.07 3.11
N THR A 65 -17.35 -1.63 2.73
CA THR A 65 -18.17 -2.45 3.61
C THR A 65 -17.72 -3.91 3.58
N PHE A 66 -18.07 -4.67 4.62
CA PHE A 66 -17.79 -6.10 4.63
C PHE A 66 -18.56 -6.83 3.51
N GLY A 67 -17.87 -7.69 2.76
CA GLY A 67 -18.46 -8.46 1.67
C GLY A 67 -18.73 -7.65 0.38
N HIS A 68 -18.13 -6.47 0.27
CA HIS A 68 -18.16 -5.66 -0.95
C HIS A 68 -17.51 -6.42 -2.12
N PRO A 69 -18.12 -6.43 -3.33
CA PRO A 69 -17.56 -7.11 -4.49
C PRO A 69 -16.47 -6.26 -5.16
N ASP A 70 -15.26 -6.80 -5.25
CA ASP A 70 -14.12 -6.06 -5.76
C ASP A 70 -14.06 -5.96 -7.29
N ASP A 71 -14.73 -6.83 -8.06
CA ASP A 71 -14.60 -6.96 -9.53
C ASP A 71 -15.74 -6.31 -10.35
N ASN A 72 -16.59 -5.49 -9.75
CA ASN A 72 -17.72 -4.84 -10.44
C ASN A 72 -17.30 -3.59 -11.25
N GLU A 73 -17.13 -3.74 -12.57
CA GLU A 73 -16.74 -2.63 -13.47
C GLU A 73 -17.74 -1.44 -13.45
N THR A 74 -19.03 -1.69 -13.22
CA THR A 74 -20.03 -0.60 -13.18
C THR A 74 -19.76 0.30 -11.98
N GLU A 75 -19.54 -0.30 -10.82
CA GLU A 75 -19.18 0.45 -9.62
C GLU A 75 -17.84 1.15 -9.78
N TRP A 76 -16.86 0.52 -10.45
CA TRP A 76 -15.56 1.16 -10.67
C TRP A 76 -15.68 2.49 -11.43
N ARG A 77 -16.61 2.57 -12.38
CA ARG A 77 -16.95 3.81 -13.11
C ARG A 77 -17.68 4.79 -12.20
N GLU A 78 -18.63 4.34 -11.39
CA GLU A 78 -19.34 5.18 -10.41
C GLU A 78 -18.38 5.81 -9.38
N LYS A 79 -17.33 5.08 -8.97
CA LYS A 79 -16.26 5.61 -8.11
C LYS A 79 -15.53 6.76 -8.80
N ILE A 80 -15.17 6.60 -10.08
CA ILE A 80 -14.53 7.66 -10.89
C ILE A 80 -15.45 8.87 -11.00
N ASP A 81 -16.73 8.67 -11.35
CA ASP A 81 -17.72 9.75 -11.44
C ASP A 81 -17.86 10.52 -10.12
N THR A 82 -17.89 9.79 -9.00
CA THR A 82 -17.93 10.38 -7.66
C THR A 82 -16.69 11.23 -7.38
N VAL A 83 -15.50 10.71 -7.68
CA VAL A 83 -14.23 11.43 -7.51
C VAL A 83 -14.16 12.67 -8.41
N MET A 84 -14.60 12.59 -9.66
CA MET A 84 -14.69 13.77 -10.53
C MET A 84 -15.65 14.82 -9.96
N GLY A 85 -16.76 14.38 -9.35
CA GLY A 85 -17.68 15.24 -8.62
C GLY A 85 -17.01 15.94 -7.43
N TRP A 86 -16.15 15.24 -6.69
CA TRP A 86 -15.41 15.83 -5.58
C TRP A 86 -14.47 16.95 -6.06
N TYR A 87 -13.75 16.75 -7.17
CA TYR A 87 -12.93 17.81 -7.74
C TYR A 87 -13.75 18.99 -8.25
N THR A 88 -14.79 18.73 -9.04
CA THR A 88 -15.50 19.79 -9.80
C THR A 88 -16.56 20.54 -9.01
N LYS A 89 -17.18 19.91 -8.01
CA LYS A 89 -18.33 20.47 -7.27
C LYS A 89 -18.01 20.77 -5.83
N ASP A 90 -17.13 19.98 -5.23
CA ASP A 90 -16.80 20.09 -3.81
C ASP A 90 -15.42 20.70 -3.56
N ASP A 91 -14.65 21.05 -4.59
CA ASP A 91 -13.36 21.76 -4.49
C ASP A 91 -12.33 21.02 -3.61
N PHE A 92 -12.13 19.73 -3.90
CA PHE A 92 -11.07 18.93 -3.27
C PHE A 92 -9.76 19.07 -4.05
N ASP A 93 -8.62 19.05 -3.36
CA ASP A 93 -7.28 19.17 -3.95
C ASP A 93 -6.61 17.80 -4.15
N PHE A 94 -6.87 16.86 -3.25
CA PHE A 94 -6.23 15.55 -3.23
C PHE A 94 -7.23 14.45 -2.95
N VAL A 95 -7.23 13.41 -3.77
CA VAL A 95 -8.05 12.21 -3.57
C VAL A 95 -7.21 10.94 -3.71
N THR A 96 -7.32 10.03 -2.73
CA THR A 96 -6.85 8.65 -2.88
C THR A 96 -8.02 7.74 -3.25
N LEU A 97 -7.86 6.93 -4.30
CA LEU A 97 -8.87 6.01 -4.81
C LEU A 97 -8.27 4.60 -4.86
N TYR A 98 -8.87 3.67 -4.13
CA TYR A 98 -8.38 2.28 -4.02
C TYR A 98 -9.29 1.29 -4.75
N TYR A 99 -8.71 0.28 -5.39
CA TYR A 99 -9.40 -0.90 -5.94
C TYR A 99 -8.82 -2.21 -5.37
N GLY A 100 -9.68 -3.19 -5.06
CA GLY A 100 -9.25 -4.49 -4.52
C GLY A 100 -8.85 -5.54 -5.57
N GLU A 101 -8.85 -5.18 -6.84
CA GLU A 101 -8.38 -6.03 -7.94
C GLU A 101 -7.08 -5.45 -8.53
N PRO A 102 -6.15 -6.29 -9.03
CA PRO A 102 -6.29 -7.72 -9.34
C PRO A 102 -5.96 -8.66 -8.17
N ASP A 103 -5.80 -8.15 -6.95
CA ASP A 103 -5.36 -8.92 -5.79
C ASP A 103 -6.29 -10.10 -5.47
N ASN A 104 -7.60 -9.85 -5.34
CA ASN A 104 -8.56 -10.90 -5.01
C ASN A 104 -8.59 -12.05 -6.02
N VAL A 105 -8.65 -11.74 -7.33
CA VAL A 105 -8.57 -12.79 -8.36
C VAL A 105 -7.20 -13.45 -8.36
N GLY A 106 -6.12 -12.67 -8.21
CA GLY A 106 -4.75 -13.18 -8.12
C GLY A 106 -4.59 -14.22 -7.01
N HIS A 107 -5.10 -13.94 -5.80
CA HIS A 107 -5.14 -14.89 -4.70
C HIS A 107 -5.93 -16.14 -5.03
N ARG A 108 -7.16 -15.97 -5.54
CA ARG A 108 -8.11 -17.07 -5.74
C ARG A 108 -7.64 -18.08 -6.78
N VAL A 109 -7.07 -17.62 -7.89
CA VAL A 109 -6.75 -18.50 -9.04
C VAL A 109 -5.27 -18.52 -9.41
N GLY A 110 -4.46 -17.56 -8.96
CA GLY A 110 -3.05 -17.45 -9.26
C GLY A 110 -2.75 -16.36 -10.30
N PRO A 111 -1.55 -15.76 -10.25
CA PRO A 111 -1.21 -14.61 -11.08
C PRO A 111 -1.10 -14.95 -12.59
N GLU A 112 -0.71 -16.17 -12.94
CA GLU A 112 -0.45 -16.55 -14.34
C GLU A 112 -1.66 -17.16 -15.05
N THR A 113 -2.87 -16.73 -14.67
CA THR A 113 -4.13 -17.30 -15.18
C THR A 113 -4.87 -16.39 -16.16
N PRO A 114 -5.61 -16.95 -17.13
CA PRO A 114 -6.47 -16.17 -18.03
C PRO A 114 -7.52 -15.33 -17.30
N GLN A 115 -7.96 -15.75 -16.12
CA GLN A 115 -8.92 -15.02 -15.28
C GLN A 115 -8.30 -13.73 -14.74
N ARG A 116 -7.05 -13.76 -14.23
CA ARG A 116 -6.37 -12.51 -13.85
C ARG A 116 -6.20 -11.60 -15.06
N LYS A 117 -5.85 -12.15 -16.23
CA LYS A 117 -5.72 -11.35 -17.46
C LYS A 117 -7.01 -10.59 -17.80
N LYS A 118 -8.20 -11.21 -17.64
CA LYS A 118 -9.48 -10.52 -17.86
C LYS A 118 -9.71 -9.35 -16.91
N ILE A 119 -9.27 -9.47 -15.65
CA ILE A 119 -9.31 -8.37 -14.69
C ILE A 119 -8.34 -7.26 -15.09
N ILE A 120 -7.14 -7.59 -15.58
CA ILE A 120 -6.21 -6.59 -16.12
C ILE A 120 -6.83 -5.85 -17.30
N GLU A 121 -7.51 -6.55 -18.22
CA GLU A 121 -8.24 -5.93 -19.33
C GLU A 121 -9.38 -5.01 -18.84
N GLN A 122 -10.01 -5.34 -17.71
CA GLN A 122 -11.02 -4.49 -17.06
C GLN A 122 -10.41 -3.23 -16.43
N ILE A 123 -9.26 -3.36 -15.76
CA ILE A 123 -8.51 -2.23 -15.21
C ILE A 123 -8.08 -1.28 -16.34
N ASP A 124 -7.61 -1.81 -17.47
CA ASP A 124 -7.23 -1.02 -18.65
C ASP A 124 -8.40 -0.19 -19.19
N ARG A 125 -9.58 -0.80 -19.37
CA ARG A 125 -10.82 -0.07 -19.74
C ARG A 125 -11.19 1.01 -18.72
N THR A 126 -10.95 0.75 -17.43
CA THR A 126 -11.26 1.69 -16.34
C THR A 126 -10.31 2.89 -16.35
N ILE A 127 -9.02 2.68 -16.68
CA ILE A 127 -8.06 3.77 -16.90
C ILE A 127 -8.46 4.62 -18.13
N GLY A 128 -8.93 3.96 -19.20
CA GLY A 128 -9.51 4.65 -20.36
C GLY A 128 -10.67 5.56 -19.95
N TYR A 129 -11.63 5.02 -19.19
CA TYR A 129 -12.77 5.78 -18.69
C TYR A 129 -12.37 6.91 -17.72
N LEU A 130 -11.36 6.70 -16.87
CA LEU A 130 -10.80 7.77 -16.02
C LEU A 130 -10.30 8.93 -16.89
N THR A 131 -9.54 8.63 -17.94
CA THR A 131 -8.99 9.65 -18.84
C THR A 131 -10.08 10.43 -19.56
N GLU A 132 -11.10 9.74 -20.09
CA GLU A 132 -12.29 10.35 -20.71
C GLU A 132 -13.05 11.25 -19.72
N SER A 133 -13.19 10.79 -18.47
CA SER A 133 -13.89 11.51 -17.41
C SER A 133 -13.16 12.78 -17.01
N ILE A 134 -11.83 12.73 -16.92
CA ILE A 134 -10.97 13.90 -16.67
C ILE A 134 -11.17 14.95 -17.77
N GLN A 135 -11.14 14.53 -19.04
CA GLN A 135 -11.36 15.43 -20.18
C GLN A 135 -12.76 16.04 -20.16
N LYS A 136 -13.80 15.22 -19.95
CA LYS A 136 -15.20 15.67 -19.88
C LYS A 136 -15.43 16.71 -18.77
N ASN A 137 -14.68 16.61 -17.68
CA ASN A 137 -14.76 17.52 -16.55
C ASN A 137 -13.78 18.71 -16.66
N SER A 138 -13.10 18.88 -17.80
CA SER A 138 -12.12 19.97 -18.04
C SER A 138 -10.96 20.00 -17.03
N LEU A 139 -10.54 18.83 -16.56
CA LEU A 139 -9.47 18.67 -15.57
C LEU A 139 -8.10 18.35 -16.19
N THR A 140 -8.01 18.17 -17.51
CA THR A 140 -6.78 17.72 -18.21
C THR A 140 -5.54 18.57 -17.90
N ASP A 141 -5.70 19.88 -17.80
CA ASP A 141 -4.59 20.81 -17.56
C ASP A 141 -4.39 21.15 -16.07
N HIS A 142 -5.15 20.53 -15.18
CA HIS A 142 -5.21 20.87 -13.75
C HIS A 142 -5.03 19.67 -12.81
N LEU A 143 -5.21 18.44 -13.30
CA LEU A 143 -5.13 17.22 -12.51
C LEU A 143 -3.92 16.37 -12.90
N ASN A 144 -3.05 16.13 -11.91
CA ASN A 144 -2.06 15.08 -11.97
C ASN A 144 -2.65 13.76 -11.46
N VAL A 145 -2.32 12.67 -12.13
CA VAL A 145 -2.76 11.32 -11.80
C VAL A 145 -1.55 10.44 -11.60
N ILE A 146 -1.51 9.73 -10.48
CA ILE A 146 -0.57 8.64 -10.20
C ILE A 146 -1.38 7.35 -10.12
N ILE A 147 -0.97 6.34 -10.88
CA ILE A 147 -1.51 4.97 -10.83
C ILE A 147 -0.37 4.07 -10.36
N THR A 148 -0.57 3.41 -9.23
CA THR A 148 0.40 2.47 -8.66
C THR A 148 -0.31 1.30 -7.99
N SER A 149 0.40 0.51 -7.21
CA SER A 149 -0.11 -0.63 -6.45
C SER A 149 0.76 -0.82 -5.20
N ASP A 150 0.31 -1.60 -4.24
CA ASP A 150 0.97 -1.85 -2.97
C ASP A 150 1.97 -3.03 -3.01
N HIS A 151 1.68 -4.07 -3.79
CA HIS A 151 2.60 -5.20 -4.00
C HIS A 151 2.32 -5.98 -5.29
N GLY A 152 3.27 -6.82 -5.68
CA GLY A 152 3.06 -7.83 -6.72
C GLY A 152 2.38 -9.10 -6.21
N MET A 153 2.49 -10.20 -6.95
CA MET A 153 1.84 -11.48 -6.67
C MET A 153 2.63 -12.64 -7.31
N THR A 154 2.88 -13.72 -6.57
CA THR A 154 3.51 -14.96 -7.07
C THR A 154 2.56 -16.15 -6.96
N THR A 155 2.80 -17.18 -7.76
CA THR A 155 2.12 -18.48 -7.62
C THR A 155 2.61 -19.22 -6.37
N ILE A 156 1.69 -19.83 -5.62
CA ILE A 156 2.01 -20.65 -4.45
C ILE A 156 2.29 -22.09 -4.83
N LYS A 157 3.43 -22.59 -4.36
CA LYS A 157 3.86 -23.98 -4.51
C LYS A 157 3.14 -24.85 -3.47
N LYS A 158 2.62 -25.99 -3.90
CA LYS A 158 1.76 -26.87 -3.08
C LYS A 158 2.17 -28.33 -3.16
N SER A 159 1.79 -29.11 -2.16
CA SER A 159 1.87 -30.58 -2.20
C SER A 159 1.00 -31.14 -3.35
N PRO A 160 1.42 -32.22 -4.03
CA PRO A 160 2.61 -33.05 -3.77
C PRO A 160 3.89 -32.57 -4.47
N GLU A 161 3.86 -31.46 -5.21
CA GLU A 161 5.02 -30.99 -5.99
C GLU A 161 6.17 -30.51 -5.11
N VAL A 162 5.86 -29.96 -3.93
CA VAL A 162 6.83 -29.54 -2.91
C VAL A 162 6.38 -29.96 -1.51
N GLU A 163 7.34 -30.05 -0.59
CA GLU A 163 7.03 -30.06 0.84
C GLU A 163 6.62 -28.65 1.29
N GLU A 164 5.42 -28.51 1.83
CA GLU A 164 4.92 -27.23 2.35
C GLU A 164 5.47 -26.95 3.76
N ILE A 165 5.78 -25.68 4.05
CA ILE A 165 6.26 -25.27 5.38
C ILE A 165 5.10 -25.38 6.38
N LYS A 166 5.19 -26.37 7.28
CA LYS A 166 4.22 -26.58 8.36
C LYS A 166 4.93 -26.56 9.72
N LEU A 167 4.84 -25.43 10.41
CA LEU A 167 5.65 -25.13 11.60
C LEU A 167 5.35 -26.05 12.80
N SER A 168 4.14 -26.62 12.90
CA SER A 168 3.80 -27.57 13.97
C SER A 168 4.55 -28.90 13.88
N ASN A 169 5.22 -29.18 12.77
CA ASN A 169 6.10 -30.35 12.64
C ASN A 169 7.39 -30.16 13.46
N TYR A 170 7.75 -28.91 13.79
CA TYR A 170 9.03 -28.57 14.43
C TYR A 170 8.86 -28.00 15.84
N ILE A 171 7.75 -27.31 16.11
CA ILE A 171 7.47 -26.72 17.43
C ILE A 171 6.07 -27.05 17.95
N ASN A 172 5.95 -27.19 19.27
CA ASN A 172 4.66 -27.28 19.92
C ASN A 172 4.14 -25.87 20.28
N PHE A 173 3.27 -25.30 19.44
CA PHE A 173 2.72 -23.96 19.65
C PHE A 173 2.03 -23.77 21.01
N LYS A 174 1.35 -24.80 21.55
CA LYS A 174 0.67 -24.69 22.85
C LYS A 174 1.67 -24.39 23.98
N ASN A 175 2.81 -25.07 23.95
CA ASN A 175 3.82 -25.02 25.00
C ASN A 175 4.85 -23.91 24.78
N LEU A 176 5.12 -23.54 23.52
CA LEU A 176 6.25 -22.68 23.18
C LEU A 176 5.85 -21.29 22.66
N SER A 177 4.67 -21.13 22.07
CA SER A 177 4.21 -19.84 21.53
C SER A 177 3.28 -19.13 22.51
N HIS A 178 3.50 -17.83 22.71
CA HIS A 178 2.55 -16.94 23.39
C HIS A 178 1.63 -16.26 22.38
N PHE A 179 2.19 -15.75 21.29
CA PHE A 179 1.47 -15.14 20.19
C PHE A 179 2.10 -15.51 18.85
N GLU A 180 1.26 -15.60 17.83
CA GLU A 180 1.66 -15.96 16.47
C GLU A 180 0.86 -15.15 15.46
N LEU A 181 1.50 -14.71 14.40
CA LEU A 181 0.86 -14.20 13.19
C LEU A 181 1.42 -15.03 12.03
N LEU A 182 0.70 -16.07 11.68
CA LEU A 182 1.02 -17.08 10.67
C LEU A 182 -0.24 -17.35 9.85
N ASP A 183 -0.14 -18.20 8.82
CA ASP A 183 -1.26 -18.52 7.92
C ASP A 183 -1.73 -17.30 7.10
N TYR A 184 -0.80 -16.37 6.79
CA TYR A 184 -1.01 -15.14 6.01
C TYR A 184 0.14 -14.93 5.01
N GLY A 185 0.32 -15.87 4.08
CA GLY A 185 1.34 -15.80 3.04
C GLY A 185 2.75 -16.17 3.49
N GLY A 186 3.75 -15.55 2.83
CA GLY A 186 5.18 -15.83 3.02
C GLY A 186 5.83 -15.16 4.24
N PHE A 187 5.12 -14.28 4.95
CA PHE A 187 5.65 -13.53 6.10
C PHE A 187 4.94 -13.92 7.40
N GLY A 188 5.72 -14.11 8.46
CA GLY A 188 5.21 -14.55 9.75
C GLY A 188 5.91 -13.89 10.93
N MET A 189 5.21 -13.78 12.04
CA MET A 189 5.75 -13.29 13.31
C MET A 189 5.42 -14.25 14.45
N LEU A 190 6.39 -14.50 15.32
CA LEU A 190 6.20 -15.30 16.52
C LEU A 190 6.72 -14.55 17.75
N ARG A 191 5.93 -14.62 18.81
CA ARG A 191 6.31 -14.25 20.17
C ARG A 191 6.32 -15.52 21.01
N PRO A 192 7.49 -16.12 21.24
CA PRO A 192 7.63 -17.27 22.13
C PRO A 192 7.15 -16.94 23.56
N ARG A 193 6.89 -17.97 24.35
CA ARG A 193 6.69 -17.79 25.79
C ARG A 193 8.01 -17.33 26.44
N LYS A 194 7.90 -16.58 27.53
CA LYS A 194 9.05 -16.06 28.26
C LYS A 194 10.07 -17.16 28.59
N GLY A 195 11.32 -16.98 28.19
CA GLY A 195 12.41 -17.93 28.41
C GLY A 195 12.47 -19.08 27.40
N LYS A 196 11.62 -19.06 26.36
CA LYS A 196 11.57 -20.05 25.27
C LYS A 196 12.03 -19.49 23.92
N GLU A 197 12.51 -18.25 23.89
CA GLU A 197 12.87 -17.53 22.68
C GLU A 197 13.97 -18.26 21.90
N GLN A 198 15.07 -18.63 22.58
CA GLN A 198 16.18 -19.37 21.98
C GLN A 198 15.77 -20.79 21.57
N GLU A 199 14.95 -21.48 22.37
CA GLU A 199 14.46 -22.83 22.07
C GLU A 199 13.63 -22.85 20.78
N VAL A 200 12.72 -21.88 20.61
CA VAL A 200 11.91 -21.76 19.38
C VAL A 200 12.78 -21.38 18.19
N PHE A 201 13.73 -20.45 18.36
CA PHE A 201 14.65 -20.06 17.29
C PHE A 201 15.49 -21.25 16.80
N ASP A 202 16.11 -22.00 17.70
CA ASP A 202 16.96 -23.14 17.34
C ASP A 202 16.17 -24.28 16.68
N ALA A 203 14.92 -24.48 17.09
CA ALA A 203 14.03 -25.45 16.45
C ALA A 203 13.63 -25.05 15.01
N LEU A 204 13.56 -23.75 14.70
CA LEU A 204 13.03 -23.26 13.43
C LEU A 204 14.09 -22.81 12.42
N LYS A 205 15.27 -22.36 12.86
CA LYS A 205 16.30 -21.75 11.98
C LYS A 205 16.79 -22.63 10.82
N HIS A 206 16.64 -23.96 10.95
CA HIS A 206 16.96 -24.95 9.91
C HIS A 206 15.83 -25.97 9.73
N ALA A 207 14.60 -25.61 10.12
CA ALA A 207 13.46 -26.52 10.06
C ALA A 207 13.11 -26.91 8.61
N HIS A 208 13.23 -25.98 7.66
CA HIS A 208 12.89 -26.21 6.28
C HIS A 208 13.85 -25.43 5.36
N PRO A 209 14.29 -26.00 4.22
CA PRO A 209 15.25 -25.33 3.33
C PRO A 209 14.75 -24.01 2.74
N ASN A 210 13.43 -23.85 2.62
CA ASN A 210 12.78 -22.64 2.09
C ASN A 210 12.24 -21.72 3.20
N LEU A 211 12.74 -21.85 4.43
CA LEU A 211 12.34 -21.03 5.57
C LEU A 211 13.56 -20.31 6.14
N THR A 212 13.47 -18.99 6.21
CA THR A 212 14.42 -18.15 6.93
C THR A 212 13.77 -17.61 8.20
N VAL A 213 14.49 -17.68 9.32
CA VAL A 213 14.03 -17.17 10.62
C VAL A 213 15.04 -16.18 11.16
N TYR A 214 14.57 -14.97 11.45
CA TYR A 214 15.35 -13.91 12.07
C TYR A 214 14.89 -13.71 13.50
N LYS A 215 15.85 -13.54 14.43
CA LYS A 215 15.57 -12.78 15.65
C LYS A 215 15.38 -11.32 15.28
N LYS A 216 14.59 -10.60 16.07
CA LYS A 216 14.27 -9.19 15.79
C LYS A 216 15.51 -8.32 15.58
N GLU A 217 16.54 -8.52 16.39
CA GLU A 217 17.83 -7.82 16.32
C GLU A 217 18.67 -8.18 15.07
N ASP A 218 18.40 -9.34 14.47
CA ASP A 218 19.14 -9.87 13.32
C ASP A 218 18.38 -9.67 11.99
N ILE A 219 17.21 -9.03 12.00
CA ILE A 219 16.45 -8.73 10.78
C ILE A 219 17.31 -7.80 9.90
N PRO A 220 17.55 -8.16 8.62
CA PRO A 220 18.32 -7.33 7.71
C PRO A 220 17.78 -5.89 7.60
N GLU A 221 18.66 -4.90 7.72
CA GLU A 221 18.28 -3.48 7.75
C GLU A 221 17.52 -3.05 6.49
N HIS A 222 17.79 -3.67 5.32
CA HIS A 222 17.11 -3.36 4.06
C HIS A 222 15.59 -3.63 4.08
N PHE A 223 15.09 -4.42 5.03
CA PHE A 223 13.63 -4.57 5.21
C PHE A 223 13.01 -3.38 5.96
N HIS A 224 13.80 -2.62 6.72
CA HIS A 224 13.34 -1.46 7.50
C HIS A 224 12.18 -1.73 8.49
N ILE A 225 11.97 -2.98 8.92
CA ILE A 225 10.86 -3.34 9.83
C ILE A 225 11.30 -3.48 11.31
N ALA A 226 12.57 -3.78 11.59
CA ALA A 226 13.01 -4.23 12.92
C ALA A 226 12.75 -3.20 14.03
N LYS A 227 12.84 -1.90 13.72
CA LYS A 227 12.75 -0.77 14.64
C LYS A 227 11.30 -0.37 14.95
N ASN A 228 10.43 -1.35 15.20
CA ASN A 228 9.05 -1.11 15.62
C ASN A 228 8.65 -2.04 16.77
N SER A 229 7.96 -1.52 17.79
CA SER A 229 7.52 -2.29 18.96
C SER A 229 6.49 -3.38 18.62
N ARG A 230 5.79 -3.26 17.49
CA ARG A 230 4.81 -4.25 17.00
C ARG A 230 5.46 -5.45 16.31
N ILE A 231 6.72 -5.37 15.89
CA ILE A 231 7.45 -6.56 15.40
C ILE A 231 7.78 -7.47 16.58
N GLN A 232 7.45 -8.76 16.44
CA GLN A 232 7.63 -9.77 17.47
C GLN A 232 9.09 -10.25 17.56
N ASP A 233 9.38 -11.10 18.54
CA ASP A 233 10.75 -11.54 18.85
C ASP A 233 11.39 -12.32 17.69
N LEU A 234 10.57 -13.09 16.96
CA LEU A 234 10.99 -13.82 15.76
C LEU A 234 10.17 -13.41 14.54
N VAL A 235 10.85 -13.20 13.42
CA VAL A 235 10.27 -13.00 12.09
C VAL A 235 10.65 -14.17 11.20
N LEU A 236 9.65 -14.67 10.47
CA LEU A 236 9.78 -15.83 9.60
C LEU A 236 9.46 -15.37 8.17
N ILE A 237 10.29 -15.79 7.23
CA ILE A 237 10.13 -15.48 5.81
C ILE A 237 10.28 -16.79 5.04
N GLY A 238 9.24 -17.15 4.29
CA GLY A 238 9.32 -18.23 3.30
C GLY A 238 9.93 -17.71 2.00
N ASP A 239 10.69 -18.56 1.31
CA ASP A 239 11.16 -18.25 -0.04
C ASP A 239 9.98 -18.10 -1.01
N LEU A 240 10.20 -17.46 -2.16
CA LEU A 240 9.15 -17.15 -3.13
C LEU A 240 8.26 -18.37 -3.46
N GLY A 241 6.96 -18.21 -3.19
CA GLY A 241 5.93 -19.22 -3.40
C GLY A 241 5.72 -20.20 -2.23
N PHE A 242 6.44 -20.08 -1.11
CA PHE A 242 6.25 -20.90 0.09
C PHE A 242 5.53 -20.14 1.21
N ASN A 243 4.33 -20.59 1.54
CA ASN A 243 3.55 -20.00 2.63
C ASN A 243 3.86 -20.62 3.99
N LEU A 244 3.67 -19.82 5.04
CA LEU A 244 3.94 -20.22 6.42
C LEU A 244 2.66 -20.76 7.07
N ASN A 245 2.53 -22.09 7.13
CA ASN A 245 1.40 -22.75 7.77
C ASN A 245 1.71 -23.06 9.24
N SER A 246 0.77 -22.77 10.15
CA SER A 246 0.93 -23.01 11.59
C SER A 246 0.72 -24.48 11.96
N ARG A 247 -0.51 -24.88 12.31
CA ARG A 247 -0.89 -26.22 12.80
C ARG A 247 -1.41 -27.13 11.70
N TYR A 248 -2.02 -26.53 10.69
CA TYR A 248 -2.72 -27.23 9.62
C TYR A 248 -2.50 -26.43 8.33
N ILE A 249 -2.50 -27.13 7.20
CA ILE A 249 -2.44 -26.50 5.89
C ILE A 249 -3.89 -26.25 5.47
N PHE A 250 -4.39 -25.04 5.76
CA PHE A 250 -5.71 -24.57 5.29
C PHE A 250 -5.61 -23.61 4.12
N TYR A 251 -4.38 -23.28 3.69
CA TYR A 251 -4.15 -22.21 2.75
C TYR A 251 -4.53 -22.63 1.33
N VAL A 252 -5.64 -22.10 0.83
CA VAL A 252 -6.23 -22.47 -0.47
C VAL A 252 -5.86 -21.54 -1.62
N ASN A 253 -5.31 -20.35 -1.31
CA ASN A 253 -4.93 -19.40 -2.34
C ASN A 253 -3.89 -20.02 -3.28
N LYS A 254 -4.04 -19.69 -4.56
CA LYS A 254 -3.16 -20.12 -5.65
C LYS A 254 -2.11 -19.06 -5.97
N GLY A 255 -2.40 -17.80 -5.64
CA GLY A 255 -1.43 -16.71 -5.63
C GLY A 255 -1.27 -16.11 -4.24
N ASP A 256 -0.11 -15.55 -3.95
CA ASP A 256 0.11 -14.76 -2.73
C ASP A 256 1.20 -13.72 -2.88
N HIS A 257 1.32 -12.88 -1.86
CA HIS A 257 2.30 -11.83 -1.73
C HIS A 257 2.97 -11.88 -0.33
N SER A 258 3.63 -10.80 0.07
CA SER A 258 4.38 -10.69 1.34
C SER A 258 5.71 -11.45 1.39
N PHE A 259 6.27 -11.80 0.22
CA PHE A 259 7.64 -12.32 0.12
C PHE A 259 8.68 -11.18 0.17
N SER A 260 9.96 -11.52 0.07
CA SER A 260 11.04 -10.52 0.02
C SER A 260 10.75 -9.48 -1.07
N ASN A 261 10.87 -8.19 -0.71
CA ASN A 261 10.71 -7.09 -1.66
C ASN A 261 11.82 -7.05 -2.72
N GLN A 262 12.85 -7.88 -2.61
CA GLN A 262 13.88 -8.05 -3.64
C GLN A 262 13.39 -8.91 -4.83
N GLU A 263 12.36 -9.73 -4.63
CA GLU A 263 11.82 -10.61 -5.66
C GLU A 263 11.09 -9.82 -6.75
N MET A 264 11.29 -10.22 -8.01
CA MET A 264 10.68 -9.54 -9.15
C MET A 264 9.15 -9.64 -9.14
N ASP A 265 8.61 -10.76 -8.67
CA ASP A 265 7.16 -10.98 -8.57
C ASP A 265 6.49 -10.06 -7.55
N MET A 266 7.25 -9.46 -6.62
CA MET A 266 6.73 -8.52 -5.61
C MET A 266 6.79 -7.06 -6.05
N LYS A 267 7.40 -6.77 -7.21
CA LYS A 267 7.51 -5.40 -7.74
C LYS A 267 6.15 -4.92 -8.25
N VAL A 268 5.94 -3.60 -8.19
CA VAL A 268 4.69 -2.95 -8.57
C VAL A 268 4.87 -2.02 -9.76
N ILE A 269 3.75 -1.65 -10.36
CA ILE A 269 3.71 -0.61 -11.38
C ILE A 269 3.75 0.78 -10.72
N PHE A 270 4.34 1.74 -11.44
CA PHE A 270 4.14 3.16 -11.21
C PHE A 270 3.94 3.82 -12.57
N ARG A 271 2.83 4.51 -12.74
CA ARG A 271 2.49 5.31 -13.92
C ARG A 271 1.98 6.66 -13.46
N ALA A 272 2.34 7.71 -14.17
CA ALA A 272 1.84 9.03 -13.86
C ALA A 272 1.64 9.85 -15.13
N PHE A 273 0.64 10.73 -15.11
CA PHE A 273 0.36 11.68 -16.19
C PHE A 273 -0.33 12.92 -15.62
N GLY A 274 -0.20 14.05 -16.30
CA GLY A 274 -0.75 15.32 -15.87
C GLY A 274 0.10 16.50 -16.35
N PRO A 275 -0.29 17.74 -16.00
CA PRO A 275 0.42 18.94 -16.41
C PRO A 275 1.86 19.01 -15.89
N ASP A 276 2.16 18.42 -14.74
CA ASP A 276 3.49 18.52 -14.10
C ASP A 276 4.44 17.37 -14.44
N PHE A 277 3.95 16.34 -15.11
CA PHE A 277 4.75 15.19 -15.53
C PHE A 277 5.28 15.37 -16.95
N LYS A 278 6.56 15.05 -17.16
CA LYS A 278 7.13 14.92 -18.49
C LYS A 278 6.41 13.82 -19.26
N LYS A 279 6.21 14.03 -20.56
CA LYS A 279 5.60 13.06 -21.47
C LYS A 279 6.67 12.11 -22.01
N ASN A 280 6.30 10.84 -22.21
CA ASN A 280 7.14 9.81 -22.82
C ASN A 280 8.49 9.58 -22.11
N VAL A 281 8.48 9.63 -20.78
CA VAL A 281 9.66 9.33 -19.95
C VAL A 281 9.50 7.94 -19.33
N LEU A 282 10.55 7.13 -19.45
CA LEU A 282 10.76 5.92 -18.68
C LEU A 282 11.87 6.21 -17.66
N ALA A 283 11.52 6.20 -16.38
CA ALA A 283 12.47 6.37 -15.29
C ALA A 283 13.03 5.01 -14.84
N GLU A 284 14.17 5.03 -14.17
CA GLU A 284 14.70 3.86 -13.46
C GLU A 284 13.78 3.46 -12.30
N PRO A 285 13.81 2.18 -11.87
CA PRO A 285 13.09 1.74 -10.69
C PRO A 285 13.49 2.52 -9.44
N PHE A 286 12.52 2.76 -8.55
CA PHE A 286 12.71 3.45 -7.27
C PHE A 286 11.81 2.84 -6.20
N ASP A 287 12.12 3.09 -4.92
CA ASP A 287 11.33 2.58 -3.81
C ASP A 287 10.06 3.41 -3.58
N SER A 288 8.95 2.73 -3.24
CA SER A 288 7.64 3.38 -3.06
C SER A 288 7.60 4.43 -1.95
N VAL A 289 8.56 4.42 -1.02
CA VAL A 289 8.73 5.47 0.00
C VAL A 289 8.94 6.86 -0.61
N SER A 290 9.47 6.94 -1.84
CA SER A 290 9.71 8.19 -2.56
C SER A 290 8.45 8.75 -3.26
N ILE A 291 7.31 8.03 -3.24
CA ILE A 291 6.03 8.53 -3.76
C ILE A 291 5.45 9.65 -2.86
N TYR A 292 5.62 9.56 -1.54
CA TYR A 292 5.14 10.60 -0.61
C TYR A 292 5.75 11.99 -0.87
N PRO A 293 7.09 12.16 -0.92
CA PRO A 293 7.68 13.46 -1.22
C PRO A 293 7.33 13.95 -2.63
N LEU A 294 7.19 13.06 -3.62
CA LEU A 294 6.68 13.41 -4.96
C LEU A 294 5.28 14.04 -4.89
N MET A 295 4.33 13.38 -4.21
CA MET A 295 2.97 13.92 -4.06
C MET A 295 2.94 15.22 -3.26
N CYS A 296 3.80 15.38 -2.25
CA CYS A 296 3.94 16.65 -1.54
C CYS A 296 4.43 17.78 -2.47
N LYS A 297 5.41 17.50 -3.33
CA LYS A 297 5.94 18.45 -4.32
C LYS A 297 4.86 18.89 -5.31
N LEU A 298 4.06 17.94 -5.81
CA LEU A 298 2.97 18.19 -6.74
C LEU A 298 1.81 19.00 -6.10
N LEU A 299 1.50 18.77 -4.81
CA LEU A 299 0.50 19.56 -4.06
C LEU A 299 1.03 20.93 -3.60
N GLY A 300 2.33 21.20 -3.75
CA GLY A 300 2.95 22.42 -3.22
C GLY A 300 2.97 22.49 -1.69
N VAL A 301 2.91 21.35 -1.00
CA VAL A 301 2.91 21.27 0.47
C VAL A 301 4.26 20.86 1.01
N LYS A 302 4.61 21.34 2.21
CA LYS A 302 5.81 20.89 2.92
C LYS A 302 5.59 19.45 3.42
N PRO A 303 6.47 18.50 3.08
CA PRO A 303 6.35 17.13 3.57
C PRO A 303 6.61 17.06 5.08
N ALA A 304 5.91 16.15 5.77
CA ALA A 304 6.30 15.70 7.11
C ALA A 304 7.61 14.89 7.03
N PRO A 305 8.32 14.69 8.16
CA PRO A 305 9.48 13.80 8.19
C PRO A 305 9.14 12.42 7.64
N ASN A 306 9.91 11.96 6.66
CA ASN A 306 9.69 10.71 5.95
C ASN A 306 11.02 10.10 5.50
N ASN A 307 10.98 8.89 4.95
CA ASN A 307 12.17 8.14 4.54
C ASN A 307 12.42 8.13 3.02
N GLY A 308 11.56 8.78 2.23
CA GLY A 308 11.73 8.88 0.78
C GLY A 308 12.62 10.04 0.35
N SER A 309 13.06 10.01 -0.90
CA SER A 309 13.81 11.09 -1.52
C SER A 309 13.11 11.62 -2.77
N LEU A 310 12.89 12.95 -2.84
CA LEU A 310 12.32 13.58 -4.03
C LEU A 310 13.22 13.38 -5.26
N SER A 311 14.54 13.32 -5.08
CA SER A 311 15.51 13.14 -6.17
C SER A 311 15.24 11.91 -7.03
N ASP A 312 14.68 10.87 -6.43
CA ASP A 312 14.42 9.58 -7.11
C ASP A 312 13.31 9.72 -8.16
N THR A 313 12.46 10.73 -8.02
CA THR A 313 11.26 10.94 -8.85
C THR A 313 11.26 12.27 -9.59
N GLU A 314 12.14 13.21 -9.22
CA GLU A 314 12.22 14.55 -9.80
C GLU A 314 12.51 14.51 -11.31
N VAL A 315 13.21 13.48 -11.78
CA VAL A 315 13.45 13.26 -13.22
C VAL A 315 12.16 13.19 -14.04
N MET A 316 11.05 12.77 -13.43
CA MET A 316 9.73 12.63 -14.07
C MET A 316 9.00 13.97 -14.20
N LEU A 317 9.39 15.00 -13.46
CA LEU A 317 8.69 16.27 -13.40
C LEU A 317 9.19 17.24 -14.47
N VAL A 318 8.33 18.11 -14.98
CA VAL A 318 8.74 19.24 -15.82
C VAL A 318 9.59 20.20 -14.99
N ASN A 319 10.66 20.75 -15.58
CA ASN A 319 11.70 21.52 -14.87
C ASN A 319 11.21 22.83 -14.20
N ASP A 320 9.91 23.15 -14.29
CA ASP A 320 9.33 24.44 -13.92
C ASP A 320 8.33 24.33 -12.76
N ILE A 321 8.48 23.35 -11.87
CA ILE A 321 7.82 23.41 -10.55
C ILE A 321 8.66 24.33 -9.66
N GLY A 322 8.70 25.61 -10.07
CA GLY A 322 9.46 26.65 -9.42
C GLY A 322 9.08 26.76 -7.94
N ALA A 323 10.09 26.84 -7.09
CA ALA A 323 9.96 27.51 -5.81
C ALA A 323 9.63 28.98 -6.08
N GLY A 324 8.36 29.28 -6.36
CA GLY A 324 7.84 30.61 -6.65
C GLY A 324 7.59 31.41 -5.38
N GLY A 325 8.61 31.58 -4.54
CA GLY A 325 8.62 32.50 -3.40
C GLY A 325 9.80 33.46 -3.54
N ASN A 326 9.51 34.68 -3.98
CA ASN A 326 10.39 35.86 -4.01
C ASN A 326 11.63 35.83 -4.94
N ALA A 327 11.50 36.44 -6.13
CA ALA A 327 12.32 37.59 -6.51
C ALA A 327 11.84 38.22 -7.84
N GLY A 328 11.37 39.47 -7.76
CA GLY A 328 11.47 40.46 -8.84
C GLY A 328 10.57 40.31 -10.07
N ARG A 329 9.32 40.78 -9.98
CA ARG A 329 8.61 41.32 -11.16
C ARG A 329 7.84 42.58 -10.81
N MET A 330 8.13 43.61 -11.60
CA MET A 330 7.49 44.93 -11.63
C MET A 330 5.97 44.79 -11.74
N GLN A 331 5.25 45.67 -11.03
CA GLN A 331 3.79 45.76 -11.02
C GLN A 331 3.19 45.76 -12.43
N MET A 332 2.46 44.69 -12.76
CA MET A 332 1.25 44.79 -13.57
C MET A 332 0.20 43.85 -12.95
N SER A 333 -0.92 44.44 -12.56
CA SER A 333 -2.11 43.79 -12.04
C SER A 333 -2.66 42.78 -13.05
N ILE A 334 -2.53 41.49 -12.73
CA ILE A 334 -3.25 40.38 -13.34
C ILE A 334 -3.73 39.51 -12.19
N SER A 335 -5.03 39.21 -12.17
CA SER A 335 -5.70 38.36 -11.20
C SER A 335 -4.89 37.09 -10.91
N LEU A 336 -4.54 36.85 -9.65
CA LEU A 336 -4.00 35.56 -9.19
C LEU A 336 -5.10 34.51 -9.38
N PHE A 337 -5.10 33.80 -10.50
CA PHE A 337 -5.54 32.41 -10.48
C PHE A 337 -4.38 31.63 -9.88
N THR A 338 -4.43 31.37 -8.57
CA THR A 338 -3.68 30.24 -8.01
C THR A 338 -4.31 29.01 -8.65
N THR A 339 -3.68 28.48 -9.71
CA THR A 339 -4.12 27.24 -10.32
C THR A 339 -3.91 26.15 -9.28
N THR A 340 -4.98 25.77 -8.59
CA THR A 340 -4.96 24.64 -7.67
C THR A 340 -4.61 23.39 -8.47
N ILE A 341 -3.44 22.81 -8.19
CA ILE A 341 -2.99 21.59 -8.82
C ILE A 341 -3.57 20.42 -8.03
N LEU A 342 -4.34 19.59 -8.73
CA LEU A 342 -5.06 18.47 -8.14
C LEU A 342 -4.21 17.19 -8.24
N ILE A 343 -4.34 16.27 -7.29
CA ILE A 343 -3.73 14.94 -7.38
C ILE A 343 -4.72 13.82 -7.10
N LEU A 344 -4.86 12.92 -8.05
CA LEU A 344 -5.50 11.62 -7.86
C LEU A 344 -4.44 10.53 -7.74
N ALA A 345 -4.37 9.87 -6.58
CA ALA A 345 -3.60 8.64 -6.40
C ALA A 345 -4.54 7.44 -6.53
N VAL A 346 -4.42 6.67 -7.61
CA VAL A 346 -5.12 5.42 -7.85
C VAL A 346 -4.21 4.26 -7.45
N ILE A 347 -4.67 3.44 -6.52
CA ILE A 347 -3.91 2.33 -5.93
C ILE A 347 -4.69 1.03 -6.06
#